data_AF-A0A1N7J7L6-F1
#
_entry.id   AF-A0A1N7J7L6-F1
#
_cell.length_a   1.000
_cell.length_b   1.000
_cell.length_c   1.000
_cell.angle_alpha   90.00
_cell.angle_beta   90.00
_cell.angle_gamma   90.00
#
_symmetry.space_group_name_H-M   'P 1'
#
loop_
_entity.id
_entity.type
_entity.pdbx_description
1 polymer ?
#
loop_
_entity_poly.entity_id
_entity_poly.type
_entity_poly.pdbx_seq_one_letter_code
_entity_poly.pdbx_strand_id
1 'polypeptide(L)'
;MSSRGIQNERGIALPFVLAVTVLAFLLTTAALAGYSHSLQGAQMEQKRVRAQYAAESGIARMQQKVCDDPAWNQSLSTPMNGMKTETRIEGTGGDRVRIHSVAKGEGVRQTIRVEVDRKSCQVVRWEP
;
A
#
# COMPACT_ATOMS: atom_id res chain seq x y z
N MET A 1 -71.17 14.85 12.01
CA MET A 1 -70.16 15.68 11.30
C MET A 1 -68.78 15.29 11.80
N SER A 2 -68.08 14.52 10.97
CA SER A 2 -66.73 14.00 11.22
C SER A 2 -65.71 15.07 10.79
N SER A 3 -64.92 15.57 11.74
CA SER A 3 -63.87 16.59 11.47
C SER A 3 -62.69 16.48 12.44
N ARG A 4 -62.40 15.29 12.99
CA ARG A 4 -61.23 15.08 13.88
C ARG A 4 -60.04 14.38 13.21
N GLY A 5 -60.18 13.89 11.97
CA GLY A 5 -59.10 13.17 11.26
C GLY A 5 -58.04 14.09 10.60
N ILE A 6 -58.46 15.23 10.05
CA ILE A 6 -57.62 16.02 9.12
C ILE A 6 -56.53 16.85 9.85
N GLN A 7 -56.71 17.18 11.14
CA GLN A 7 -55.70 17.91 11.91
C GLN A 7 -54.56 17.03 12.46
N ASN A 8 -54.82 15.75 12.74
CA ASN A 8 -53.79 14.83 13.24
C ASN A 8 -52.82 14.35 12.14
N GLU A 9 -53.30 14.23 10.90
CA GLU A 9 -52.46 13.81 9.76
C GLU A 9 -51.42 14.87 9.40
N ARG A 10 -51.76 16.17 9.51
CA ARG A 10 -50.83 17.28 9.27
C ARG A 10 -49.75 17.42 10.36
N GLY A 11 -50.05 17.02 11.60
CA GLY A 11 -49.11 17.06 12.72
C GLY A 11 -47.99 16.01 12.62
N ILE A 12 -48.26 14.87 11.98
CA ILE A 12 -47.30 13.77 11.80
C ILE A 12 -46.54 13.89 10.46
N ALA A 13 -47.12 14.56 9.46
CA ALA A 13 -46.48 14.72 8.15
C ALA A 13 -45.13 15.44 8.23
N LEU A 14 -45.01 16.51 9.02
CA LEU A 14 -43.77 17.27 9.17
C LEU A 14 -42.62 16.45 9.80
N PRO A 15 -42.80 15.80 10.98
CA PRO A 15 -41.75 14.97 11.55
C PRO A 15 -41.43 13.75 10.68
N PHE A 16 -42.39 13.22 9.93
CA PHE A 16 -42.14 12.12 9.00
C PHE A 16 -41.27 12.55 7.82
N VAL A 17 -41.59 13.69 7.18
CA VAL A 17 -40.75 14.25 6.11
C VAL A 17 -39.36 14.58 6.64
N LEU A 18 -39.24 15.15 7.84
CA LEU A 18 -37.95 15.38 8.50
C LEU A 18 -37.18 14.08 8.75
N ALA A 19 -37.84 13.04 9.25
CA ALA A 19 -37.20 11.74 9.47
C ALA A 19 -36.70 11.14 8.15
N VAL A 20 -37.50 11.22 7.08
CA VAL A 20 -37.12 10.73 5.75
C VAL A 20 -35.97 11.55 5.17
N THR A 21 -35.97 12.87 5.31
CA THR A 21 -34.88 13.70 4.79
C THR A 21 -33.60 13.51 5.59
N VAL A 22 -33.67 13.40 6.92
CA VAL A 22 -32.51 13.06 7.76
C VAL A 22 -31.99 11.68 7.42
N LEU A 23 -32.86 10.68 7.27
CA LEU A 23 -32.45 9.33 6.89
C LEU A 23 -31.79 9.32 5.50
N ALA A 24 -32.40 10.00 4.52
CA ALA A 24 -31.82 10.14 3.19
C ALA A 24 -30.44 10.81 3.25
N PHE A 25 -30.30 11.88 4.04
CA PHE A 25 -29.02 12.58 4.23
C PHE A 25 -27.96 11.70 4.90
N LEU A 26 -28.34 10.91 5.90
CA LEU A 26 -27.44 9.96 6.56
C LEU A 26 -26.99 8.86 5.60
N LEU A 27 -27.91 8.32 4.78
CA LEU A 27 -27.59 7.29 3.79
C LEU A 27 -26.67 7.82 2.69
N THR A 28 -26.92 9.03 2.17
CA THR A 28 -26.04 9.63 1.15
C THR A 28 -24.65 9.93 1.73
N THR A 29 -24.58 10.45 2.95
CA THR A 29 -23.32 10.71 3.64
C THR A 29 -22.54 9.41 3.88
N ALA A 30 -23.22 8.35 4.31
CA ALA A 30 -22.61 7.04 4.50
C ALA A 30 -22.07 6.44 3.18
N ALA A 31 -22.84 6.56 2.08
CA ALA A 31 -22.41 6.10 0.77
C ALA A 31 -21.18 6.88 0.26
N LEU A 32 -21.18 8.20 0.41
CA LEU A 32 -20.05 9.07 0.06
C LEU A 32 -18.80 8.74 0.89
N ALA A 33 -18.96 8.54 2.20
CA ALA A 33 -17.87 8.15 3.09
C ALA A 33 -17.30 6.77 2.69
N GLY A 34 -18.16 5.78 2.43
CA GLY A 34 -17.74 4.46 1.98
C GLY A 34 -16.98 4.50 0.65
N TYR A 35 -17.47 5.30 -0.31
CA TYR A 35 -16.79 5.51 -1.58
C TYR A 35 -15.41 6.16 -1.41
N SER A 36 -15.31 7.24 -0.62
CA SER A 36 -14.04 7.91 -0.31
C SER A 36 -13.02 6.95 0.33
N HIS A 37 -13.45 6.14 1.31
CA HIS A 37 -12.60 5.14 1.94
C HIS A 37 -12.11 4.08 0.95
N SER A 38 -12.97 3.62 0.03
CA SER A 38 -12.58 2.65 -1.00
C SER A 38 -11.50 3.20 -1.94
N LEU A 39 -11.64 4.47 -2.38
CA LEU A 39 -10.65 5.14 -3.21
C LEU A 39 -9.32 5.32 -2.49
N GLN A 40 -9.35 5.77 -1.23
CA GLN A 40 -8.14 5.90 -0.41
C GLN A 40 -7.46 4.53 -0.21
N GLY A 41 -8.23 3.48 0.04
CA GLY A 41 -7.72 2.11 0.14
C GLY A 41 -7.03 1.65 -1.14
N ALA A 42 -7.68 1.83 -2.30
CA ALA A 42 -7.12 1.48 -3.60
C ALA A 42 -5.82 2.24 -3.91
N GLN A 43 -5.77 3.54 -3.58
CA GLN A 43 -4.55 4.34 -3.76
C GLN A 43 -3.42 3.85 -2.85
N MET A 44 -3.70 3.50 -1.60
CA MET A 44 -2.69 2.98 -0.68
C MET A 44 -2.15 1.62 -1.11
N GLU A 45 -3.00 0.74 -1.63
CA GLU A 45 -2.56 -0.54 -2.20
C GLU A 45 -1.65 -0.33 -3.41
N GLN A 46 -2.02 0.56 -4.33
CA GLN A 46 -1.17 0.87 -5.48
C GLN A 46 0.20 1.41 -5.04
N LYS A 47 0.25 2.26 -4.02
CA LYS A 47 1.50 2.76 -3.44
C LYS A 47 2.35 1.64 -2.84
N ARG A 48 1.73 0.72 -2.09
CA ARG A 48 2.42 -0.46 -1.53
C ARG A 48 3.04 -1.33 -2.61
N VAL A 49 2.30 -1.63 -3.67
CA VAL A 49 2.79 -2.40 -4.82
C VAL A 49 3.98 -1.70 -5.50
N ARG A 50 3.92 -0.37 -5.69
CA ARG A 50 5.05 0.40 -6.24
C ARG A 50 6.28 0.34 -5.33
N ALA A 51 6.10 0.42 -4.02
CA ALA A 51 7.22 0.31 -3.07
C ALA A 51 7.82 -1.09 -3.09
N GLN A 52 6.99 -2.14 -3.14
CA GLN A 52 7.47 -3.51 -3.26
C GLN A 52 8.28 -3.71 -4.55
N TYR A 53 7.72 -3.32 -5.68
CA TYR A 53 8.41 -3.40 -6.97
C TYR A 53 9.74 -2.64 -6.99
N ALA A 54 9.79 -1.46 -6.37
CA ALA A 54 11.02 -0.71 -6.23
C ALA A 54 12.06 -1.49 -5.42
N ALA A 55 11.68 -2.06 -4.26
CA ALA A 55 12.57 -2.87 -3.44
C ALA A 55 13.09 -4.11 -4.20
N GLU A 56 12.22 -4.84 -4.89
CA GLU A 56 12.61 -6.00 -5.73
C GLU A 56 13.60 -5.61 -6.83
N SER A 57 13.40 -4.45 -7.45
CA SER A 57 14.32 -3.94 -8.46
C SER A 57 15.67 -3.53 -7.88
N GLY A 58 15.67 -3.00 -6.65
CA GLY A 58 16.90 -2.73 -5.89
C GLY A 58 17.69 -4.02 -5.63
N ILE A 59 17.00 -5.09 -5.23
CA ILE A 59 17.57 -6.43 -5.08
C ILE A 59 18.18 -6.92 -6.40
N ALA A 60 17.43 -6.87 -7.51
CA ALA A 60 17.90 -7.34 -8.81
C ALA A 60 19.18 -6.60 -9.28
N ARG A 61 19.24 -5.29 -9.05
CA ARG A 61 20.44 -4.48 -9.36
C ARG A 61 21.63 -4.85 -8.47
N MET A 62 21.40 -5.06 -7.18
CA MET A 62 22.47 -5.49 -6.27
C MET A 62 22.95 -6.91 -6.60
N GLN A 63 22.05 -7.81 -6.92
CA GLN A 63 22.36 -9.17 -7.38
C GLN A 63 23.28 -9.11 -8.60
N GLN A 64 22.93 -8.32 -9.62
CA GLN A 64 23.79 -8.12 -10.78
C GLN A 64 25.18 -7.62 -10.37
N LYS A 65 25.28 -6.60 -9.51
CA LYS A 65 26.57 -6.07 -9.04
C LYS A 65 27.43 -7.09 -8.31
N VAL A 66 26.85 -7.86 -7.41
CA VAL A 66 27.59 -8.87 -6.62
C VAL A 66 27.96 -10.08 -7.48
N CYS A 67 27.19 -10.36 -8.52
CA CYS A 67 27.49 -11.40 -9.50
C CYS A 67 28.60 -11.00 -10.47
N ASP A 68 28.61 -9.75 -10.91
CA ASP A 68 29.66 -9.20 -11.78
C ASP A 68 30.98 -9.00 -11.01
N ASP A 69 30.89 -8.54 -9.76
CA ASP A 69 32.02 -8.33 -8.84
C ASP A 69 31.73 -8.96 -7.47
N PRO A 70 32.25 -10.16 -7.18
CA PRO A 70 32.06 -10.83 -5.89
C PRO A 70 32.63 -10.08 -4.69
N ALA A 71 33.56 -9.13 -4.90
CA ALA A 71 34.11 -8.28 -3.86
C ALA A 71 33.26 -7.03 -3.60
N TRP A 72 32.22 -6.78 -4.41
CA TRP A 72 31.31 -5.66 -4.22
C TRP A 72 30.64 -5.69 -2.85
N ASN A 73 30.77 -4.59 -2.10
CA ASN A 73 30.22 -4.46 -0.74
C ASN A 73 29.50 -3.12 -0.49
N GLN A 74 29.35 -2.29 -1.51
CA GLN A 74 28.78 -0.95 -1.38
C GLN A 74 27.24 -0.99 -1.42
N SER A 75 26.60 -0.01 -0.79
CA SER A 75 25.15 0.19 -0.91
C SER A 75 24.79 0.82 -2.26
N LEU A 76 23.60 0.48 -2.75
CA LEU A 76 22.99 1.07 -3.94
C LEU A 76 21.80 1.91 -3.50
N SER A 77 21.83 3.19 -3.83
CA SER A 77 20.69 4.09 -3.67
C SER A 77 20.18 4.49 -5.05
N THR A 78 18.94 4.14 -5.37
CA THR A 78 18.33 4.49 -6.66
C THR A 78 16.91 5.05 -6.51
N PRO A 79 16.56 6.12 -7.24
CA PRO A 79 15.16 6.51 -7.38
C PRO A 79 14.46 5.59 -8.41
N MET A 80 13.25 5.13 -8.09
CA MET A 80 12.40 4.34 -8.99
C MET A 80 10.93 4.62 -8.73
N ASN A 81 10.18 5.03 -9.76
CA ASN A 81 8.72 5.23 -9.69
C ASN A 81 8.25 6.12 -8.51
N GLY A 82 8.96 7.21 -8.23
CA GLY A 82 8.67 8.10 -7.09
C GLY A 82 9.14 7.56 -5.73
N MET A 83 9.73 6.37 -5.68
CA MET A 83 10.30 5.76 -4.48
C MET A 83 11.81 5.95 -4.44
N LYS A 84 12.35 6.22 -3.24
CA LYS A 84 13.78 6.10 -2.97
C LYS A 84 14.05 4.69 -2.49
N THR A 85 14.92 3.96 -3.17
CA THR A 85 15.40 2.65 -2.74
C THR A 85 16.81 2.72 -2.23
N GLU A 86 17.07 2.00 -1.14
CA GLU A 86 18.39 1.78 -0.58
C GLU A 86 18.58 0.28 -0.40
N THR A 87 19.57 -0.28 -1.11
CA THR A 87 19.88 -1.70 -1.10
C THR A 87 21.29 -1.93 -0.61
N ARG A 88 21.51 -2.87 0.30
CA ARG A 88 22.81 -3.16 0.90
C ARG A 88 22.99 -4.65 1.14
N ILE A 89 24.24 -5.07 1.28
CA ILE A 89 24.58 -6.42 1.73
C ILE A 89 24.57 -6.42 3.26
N GLU A 90 23.80 -7.32 3.87
CA GLU A 90 23.73 -7.46 5.34
C GLU A 90 24.68 -8.53 5.87
N GLY A 91 25.07 -9.49 5.04
CA GLY A 91 25.99 -10.54 5.44
C GLY A 91 26.39 -11.43 4.27
N THR A 92 27.51 -12.12 4.46
CA THR A 92 28.02 -13.13 3.55
C THR A 92 28.23 -14.43 4.33
N GLY A 93 27.86 -15.56 3.74
CA GLY A 93 27.96 -16.88 4.38
C GLY A 93 28.31 -17.93 3.34
N GLY A 94 29.57 -18.35 3.30
CA GLY A 94 30.09 -19.22 2.24
C GLY A 94 29.88 -18.58 0.86
N ASP A 95 29.22 -19.32 -0.04
CA ASP A 95 28.86 -18.83 -1.37
C ASP A 95 27.56 -17.99 -1.41
N ARG A 96 26.95 -17.69 -0.26
CA ARG A 96 25.69 -16.94 -0.20
C ARG A 96 25.89 -15.51 0.26
N VAL A 97 25.11 -14.60 -0.31
CA VAL A 97 25.03 -13.20 0.10
C VAL A 97 23.60 -12.85 0.50
N ARG A 98 23.45 -12.19 1.66
CA ARG A 98 22.17 -11.64 2.08
C ARG A 98 22.08 -10.20 1.65
N ILE A 99 21.11 -9.90 0.80
CA ILE A 99 20.82 -8.57 0.29
C ILE A 99 19.55 -8.06 0.95
N HIS A 100 19.57 -6.81 1.40
CA HIS A 100 18.43 -6.12 1.99
C HIS A 100 18.15 -4.86 1.19
N SER A 101 16.92 -4.72 0.68
CA SER A 101 16.42 -3.52 0.02
C SER A 101 15.29 -2.88 0.80
N VAL A 102 15.34 -1.55 0.89
CA VAL A 102 14.31 -0.74 1.51
C VAL A 102 13.84 0.31 0.50
N ALA A 103 12.56 0.27 0.13
CA ALA A 103 11.91 1.29 -0.66
C ALA A 103 11.06 2.19 0.23
N LYS A 104 11.18 3.51 0.06
CA LYS A 104 10.41 4.52 0.79
C LYS A 104 9.92 5.61 -0.16
N GLY A 105 8.66 6.00 -0.01
CA GLY A 105 8.07 7.11 -0.76
C GLY A 105 6.55 7.15 -0.56
N GLU A 106 5.94 8.31 -0.80
CA GLU A 106 4.48 8.48 -0.83
C GLU A 106 3.71 7.97 0.43
N GLY A 107 4.36 7.95 1.60
CA GLY A 107 3.77 7.49 2.86
C GLY A 107 3.79 5.96 3.05
N VAL A 108 4.46 5.22 2.17
CA VAL A 108 4.67 3.78 2.29
C VAL A 108 6.16 3.45 2.42
N ARG A 109 6.43 2.34 3.10
CA ARG A 109 7.75 1.73 3.22
C ARG A 109 7.61 0.25 2.98
N GLN A 110 8.44 -0.30 2.12
CA GLN A 110 8.57 -1.74 1.92
C GLN A 110 10.02 -2.15 2.11
N THR A 111 10.18 -3.32 2.69
CA THR A 111 11.48 -3.91 2.98
C THR A 111 11.45 -5.33 2.45
N ILE A 112 12.51 -5.73 1.76
CA ILE A 112 12.67 -7.08 1.24
C ILE A 112 14.09 -7.53 1.54
N ARG A 113 14.22 -8.78 1.98
CA ARG A 113 15.51 -9.44 2.16
C ARG A 113 15.56 -10.67 1.28
N VAL A 114 16.70 -10.90 0.66
CA VAL A 114 16.94 -12.11 -0.10
C VAL A 114 18.28 -12.70 0.21
N GLU A 115 18.37 -14.02 0.06
CA GLU A 115 19.65 -14.72 -0.05
C GLU A 115 19.89 -15.07 -1.51
N VAL A 116 21.06 -14.72 -2.02
CA VAL A 116 21.51 -15.04 -3.38
C VAL A 116 22.72 -15.96 -3.28
N ASP A 117 22.72 -17.02 -4.08
CA ASP A 117 23.91 -17.84 -4.30
C ASP A 117 24.81 -17.15 -5.34
N ARG A 118 26.05 -16.85 -4.95
CA ARG A 118 27.04 -16.13 -5.77
C ARG A 118 27.52 -16.95 -6.97
N LYS A 119 27.48 -18.29 -6.89
CA LYS A 119 27.95 -19.15 -7.99
C LYS A 119 26.94 -19.25 -9.11
N SER A 120 25.68 -19.49 -8.76
CA SER A 120 24.58 -19.60 -9.74
C SER A 120 23.94 -18.26 -10.07
N CYS A 121 24.21 -17.22 -9.27
CA CYS A 121 23.56 -15.92 -9.36
C CYS A 121 22.03 -16.00 -9.28
N GLN A 122 21.51 -16.97 -8.52
CA GLN A 122 20.08 -17.16 -8.32
C GLN A 122 19.67 -16.79 -6.90
N VAL A 123 18.46 -16.24 -6.76
CA VAL A 123 17.84 -16.02 -5.46
C VAL A 123 17.42 -17.39 -4.90
N VAL A 124 17.98 -17.76 -3.75
CA VAL A 124 17.68 -19.04 -3.08
C VAL A 124 16.61 -18.90 -2.00
N ARG A 125 16.40 -17.69 -1.47
CA ARG A 125 15.39 -17.42 -0.45
C ARG A 125 14.89 -15.99 -0.51
N TRP A 126 13.57 -15.82 -0.41
CA TRP A 126 12.90 -14.55 -0.22
C TRP A 126 12.39 -14.44 1.23
N GLU A 127 12.66 -13.31 1.86
CA GLU A 127 12.18 -12.97 3.20
C GLU A 127 11.48 -11.60 3.16
N PRO A 128 10.24 -11.50 3.66
CA PRO A 128 9.54 -10.22 3.78
C PRO A 128 10.14 -9.30 4.87
#